data_AF-A0AAU6A163-F1
#
_entry.id   AF-A0AAU6A163-F1
#
_cell.length_a   1.000
_cell.length_b   1.000
_cell.length_c   1.000
_cell.angle_alpha   90.00
_cell.angle_beta   90.00
_cell.angle_gamma   90.00
#
_symmetry.space_group_name_H-M   'P 1'
#
loop_
_entity.id
_entity.type
_entity.pdbx_description
1 polymer ?
#
loop_
_entity_poly.entity_id
_entity_poly.type
_entity_poly.pdbx_seq_one_letter_code
_entity_poly.pdbx_strand_id
1 'polypeptide(L)'
;MTAPAGIPRPFALTHALIWRLLHEGRRHLLAPVLPFVAVLALMVLTSLRGSGAVNGAGSFLDVAARYTSGGHAVTMGILLTLGPALAAFFNSVSVTRAVQGLVGAEVTRGGFEELLSAPYTPRRIATAVLGYMAAAATGFWAAYMAIVALATGLLVATTSTRLHLDAGYTALSLLLPLLIALTSGSLALLVSLLFPRLTQIGGAAGLSGGNLGNVIAMLPAIGSLFALTYGLPHLGATRLLLAAGGITFLIAVASVAVVAACFSPETALDS
;
A
#
# COMPACT_ATOMS: atom_id res chain seq x y z
N MET A 1 -3.90 31.22 7.51
CA MET A 1 -4.67 30.32 8.39
C MET A 1 -3.83 30.05 9.64
N THR A 2 -4.19 30.64 10.77
CA THR A 2 -3.53 30.37 12.06
C THR A 2 -3.93 28.98 12.53
N ALA A 3 -2.96 28.10 12.79
CA ALA A 3 -3.22 26.76 13.29
C ALA A 3 -4.09 26.82 14.57
N PRO A 4 -5.10 25.95 14.72
CA PRO A 4 -5.92 25.91 15.92
C PRO A 4 -5.02 25.69 17.14
N ALA A 5 -5.22 26.52 18.16
CA ALA A 5 -4.42 26.53 19.38
C ALA A 5 -4.48 25.15 20.04
N GLY A 6 -3.35 24.42 20.03
CA GLY A 6 -3.20 23.13 20.71
C GLY A 6 -2.63 21.99 19.87
N ILE A 7 -2.60 22.09 18.53
CA ILE A 7 -2.02 21.03 17.68
C ILE A 7 -0.51 21.26 17.53
N PRO A 8 0.36 20.28 17.85
CA PRO A 8 1.79 20.44 17.62
C PRO A 8 2.05 20.71 16.12
N ARG A 9 2.87 21.72 15.83
CA ARG A 9 3.16 22.22 14.48
C ARG A 9 3.39 21.14 13.38
N PRO A 10 4.06 20.00 13.63
CA PRO A 10 4.20 18.96 12.59
C PRO A 10 2.86 18.29 12.22
N PHE A 11 1.93 18.08 13.16
CA PHE A 11 0.62 17.51 12.86
C PHE A 11 -0.27 18.46 12.06
N ALA A 12 -0.16 19.76 12.31
CA ALA A 12 -0.83 20.77 11.50
C ALA A 12 -0.33 20.75 10.05
N LEU A 13 0.98 20.55 9.84
CA LEU A 13 1.57 20.39 8.51
C LEU A 13 1.12 19.09 7.84
N THR A 14 1.16 17.95 8.54
CA THR A 14 0.60 16.68 8.02
C THR A 14 -0.86 16.84 7.62
N HIS A 15 -1.68 17.50 8.45
CA HIS A 15 -3.08 17.74 8.15
C HIS A 15 -3.26 18.61 6.90
N ALA A 16 -2.45 19.66 6.73
CA ALA A 16 -2.47 20.48 5.52
C ALA A 16 -2.12 19.66 4.25
N LEU A 17 -1.10 18.79 4.34
CA LEU A 17 -0.72 17.91 3.23
C LEU A 17 -1.82 16.90 2.88
N ILE A 18 -2.46 16.30 3.88
CA ILE A 18 -3.59 15.39 3.69
C ILE A 18 -4.79 16.13 3.09
N TRP A 19 -5.12 17.31 3.63
CA TRP A 19 -6.21 18.13 3.12
C TRP A 19 -6.02 18.45 1.63
N ARG A 20 -4.79 18.81 1.24
CA ARG A 20 -4.42 19.08 -0.13
C ARG A 20 -4.59 17.86 -1.03
N LEU A 21 -4.13 16.69 -0.59
CA LEU A 21 -4.33 15.43 -1.32
C LEU A 21 -5.82 15.14 -1.57
N LEU A 22 -6.68 15.38 -0.56
CA LEU A 22 -8.11 15.13 -0.66
C LEU A 22 -8.84 16.10 -1.60
N HIS A 23 -8.43 17.37 -1.63
CA HIS A 23 -9.13 18.43 -2.37
C HIS A 23 -8.57 18.64 -3.78
N GLU A 24 -7.25 18.61 -3.95
CA GLU A 24 -6.59 18.79 -5.24
C GLU A 24 -6.36 17.44 -5.97
N GLY A 25 -6.21 16.36 -5.22
CA GLY A 25 -5.80 15.04 -5.73
C GLY A 25 -6.94 14.04 -5.96
N ARG A 26 -8.21 14.42 -5.85
CA ARG A 26 -9.34 13.47 -5.83
C ARG A 26 -9.40 12.53 -7.05
N ARG A 27 -9.05 13.02 -8.25
CA ARG A 27 -8.97 12.20 -9.47
C ARG A 27 -7.82 11.18 -9.42
N HIS A 28 -6.70 11.55 -8.79
CA HIS A 28 -5.55 10.68 -8.58
C HIS A 28 -5.78 9.63 -7.49
N LEU A 29 -6.63 9.93 -6.50
CA LEU A 29 -7.05 8.96 -5.46
C LEU A 29 -7.93 7.83 -6.01
N LEU A 30 -8.81 8.12 -6.96
CA LEU A 30 -9.73 7.13 -7.55
C LEU A 30 -9.10 6.31 -8.68
N ALA A 31 -8.10 6.86 -9.36
CA ALA A 31 -7.43 6.21 -10.49
C ALA A 31 -6.88 4.79 -10.19
N PRO A 32 -6.28 4.49 -9.03
CA PRO A 32 -5.81 3.14 -8.71
C PRO A 32 -6.92 2.21 -8.15
N VAL A 33 -8.05 2.76 -7.67
CA VAL A 33 -9.16 1.97 -7.13
C VAL A 33 -9.95 1.28 -8.23
N LEU A 34 -10.19 1.95 -9.35
CA LEU A 34 -10.91 1.38 -10.50
C LEU A 34 -10.25 0.10 -11.06
N PRO A 35 -8.94 0.07 -11.38
CA PRO A 35 -8.31 -1.15 -11.86
C PRO A 35 -8.29 -2.26 -10.80
N PHE A 36 -8.20 -1.92 -9.51
CA PHE A 36 -8.34 -2.90 -8.43
C PHE A 36 -9.71 -3.58 -8.46
N VAL A 37 -10.79 -2.79 -8.49
CA VAL A 37 -12.16 -3.32 -8.58
C VAL A 37 -12.35 -4.14 -9.85
N ALA A 38 -11.82 -3.67 -10.99
CA ALA A 38 -11.92 -4.39 -12.25
C ALA A 38 -11.20 -5.75 -12.22
N VAL A 39 -9.98 -5.80 -11.68
CA VAL A 39 -9.21 -7.05 -11.53
C VAL A 39 -9.91 -8.00 -10.56
N LEU A 40 -10.38 -7.49 -9.42
CA LEU A 40 -11.11 -8.29 -8.44
C LEU A 40 -12.41 -8.86 -9.03
N ALA A 41 -13.18 -8.04 -9.75
CA ALA A 41 -14.42 -8.46 -10.41
C ALA A 41 -14.14 -9.48 -11.51
N LEU A 42 -13.14 -9.25 -12.37
CA LEU A 42 -12.74 -10.20 -13.41
C LEU A 42 -12.38 -11.56 -12.82
N MET A 43 -11.59 -11.57 -11.74
CA MET A 43 -11.17 -12.77 -11.03
C MET A 43 -12.36 -13.55 -10.43
N VAL A 44 -13.31 -12.85 -9.79
CA VAL A 44 -14.52 -13.47 -9.25
C VAL A 44 -15.39 -14.01 -10.38
N LEU A 45 -15.74 -13.18 -11.37
CA LEU A 45 -16.64 -13.55 -12.47
C LEU A 45 -16.11 -14.70 -13.33
N THR A 46 -14.81 -14.75 -13.58
CA THR A 46 -14.18 -15.86 -14.32
C THR A 46 -14.24 -17.15 -13.53
N SER A 47 -13.96 -17.11 -12.22
CA SER A 47 -14.02 -18.30 -11.37
C SER A 47 -15.44 -18.87 -11.21
N LEU A 48 -16.47 -18.02 -11.27
CA LEU A 48 -17.87 -18.45 -11.22
C LEU A 48 -18.30 -19.27 -12.45
N ARG A 49 -17.59 -19.16 -13.58
CA ARG A 49 -17.88 -19.94 -14.81
C ARG A 49 -17.46 -21.41 -14.73
N GLY A 50 -16.67 -21.80 -13.72
CA GLY A 50 -16.28 -23.19 -13.49
C GLY A 50 -14.83 -23.36 -13.08
N SER A 51 -14.52 -24.44 -12.35
CA SER A 51 -13.17 -24.74 -11.81
C SER A 51 -12.12 -24.97 -12.90
N GLY A 52 -12.51 -25.46 -14.07
CA GLY A 52 -11.61 -25.67 -15.22
C GLY A 52 -11.12 -24.38 -15.89
N ALA A 53 -11.71 -23.23 -15.57
CA ALA A 53 -11.30 -21.93 -16.10
C ALA A 53 -10.18 -21.26 -15.27
N VAL A 54 -9.78 -21.86 -14.15
CA VAL A 54 -8.82 -21.28 -13.21
C VAL A 54 -7.54 -22.11 -13.15
N ASN A 55 -6.43 -21.53 -13.61
CA ASN A 55 -5.10 -22.11 -13.42
C ASN A 55 -4.74 -22.15 -11.93
N GLY A 56 -4.29 -23.31 -11.45
CA GLY A 56 -3.92 -23.48 -10.04
C GLY A 56 -5.11 -23.62 -9.08
N ALA A 57 -6.30 -24.00 -9.56
CA ALA A 57 -7.50 -24.19 -8.73
C ALA A 57 -7.26 -25.05 -7.48
N GLY A 58 -6.34 -26.03 -7.53
CA GLY A 58 -5.98 -26.88 -6.39
C GLY A 58 -5.47 -26.10 -5.17
N SER A 59 -4.56 -25.14 -5.34
CA SER A 59 -4.03 -24.38 -4.19
C SER A 59 -5.08 -23.47 -3.56
N PHE A 60 -6.00 -22.92 -4.37
CA PHE A 60 -7.12 -22.14 -3.86
C PHE A 60 -8.15 -23.02 -3.16
N LEU A 61 -8.37 -24.25 -3.64
CA LEU A 61 -9.22 -25.23 -2.95
C LEU A 61 -8.64 -25.61 -1.59
N ASP A 62 -7.33 -25.77 -1.46
CA ASP A 62 -6.69 -26.06 -0.17
C ASP A 62 -6.92 -24.95 0.86
N VAL A 63 -6.87 -23.69 0.43
CA VAL A 63 -7.18 -22.54 1.29
C VAL A 63 -8.69 -22.51 1.61
N ALA A 64 -9.55 -22.74 0.62
CA ALA A 64 -10.99 -22.76 0.81
C ALA A 64 -11.43 -23.88 1.77
N ALA A 65 -10.83 -25.07 1.68
CA ALA A 65 -11.13 -26.20 2.54
C ALA A 65 -10.81 -25.93 4.02
N ARG A 66 -9.84 -25.04 4.29
CA ARG A 66 -9.48 -24.65 5.66
C ARG A 66 -10.41 -23.60 6.25
N TYR A 67 -10.89 -22.66 5.43
CA TYR A 67 -11.54 -21.44 5.91
C TYR A 67 -13.01 -21.30 5.52
N THR A 68 -13.56 -22.25 4.75
CA THR A 68 -14.88 -22.12 4.15
C THR A 68 -15.58 -23.48 4.10
N SER A 69 -16.91 -23.48 4.15
CA SER A 69 -17.73 -24.65 3.85
C SER A 69 -18.88 -24.27 2.91
N GLY A 70 -19.24 -25.15 1.97
CA GLY A 70 -20.35 -24.92 1.03
C GLY A 70 -19.92 -24.71 -0.43
N GLY A 71 -20.78 -24.06 -1.22
CA GLY A 71 -20.60 -23.88 -2.66
C GLY A 71 -19.46 -22.92 -3.02
N HIS A 72 -18.98 -22.99 -4.26
CA HIS A 72 -17.98 -22.09 -4.86
C HIS A 72 -16.65 -21.98 -4.10
N ALA A 73 -16.15 -23.10 -3.55
CA ALA A 73 -14.90 -23.17 -2.81
C ALA A 73 -13.71 -22.52 -3.55
N VAL A 74 -13.57 -22.76 -4.86
CA VAL A 74 -12.49 -22.14 -5.67
C VAL A 74 -12.55 -20.61 -5.62
N THR A 75 -13.72 -20.02 -5.88
CA THR A 75 -13.92 -18.56 -5.86
C THR A 75 -13.62 -17.98 -4.49
N MET A 76 -14.03 -18.66 -3.42
CA MET A 76 -13.76 -18.20 -2.06
C MET A 76 -12.27 -18.32 -1.72
N GLY A 77 -11.60 -19.42 -2.08
CA GLY A 77 -10.16 -19.58 -1.91
C GLY A 77 -9.35 -18.52 -2.67
N ILE A 78 -9.80 -18.17 -3.87
CA ILE A 78 -9.26 -17.06 -4.65
C ILE A 78 -9.44 -15.71 -3.92
N LEU A 79 -10.63 -15.39 -3.43
CA LEU A 79 -10.86 -14.14 -2.68
C LEU A 79 -10.05 -14.07 -1.39
N LEU A 80 -9.95 -15.18 -0.65
CA LEU A 80 -9.19 -15.24 0.60
C LEU A 80 -7.68 -15.14 0.38
N THR A 81 -7.18 -15.66 -0.73
CA THR A 81 -5.74 -15.61 -1.03
C THR A 81 -5.36 -14.32 -1.75
N LEU A 82 -6.00 -14.07 -2.90
CA LEU A 82 -5.65 -12.97 -3.79
C LEU A 82 -6.29 -11.64 -3.39
N GLY A 83 -7.40 -11.62 -2.64
CA GLY A 83 -8.00 -10.37 -2.15
C GLY A 83 -7.03 -9.54 -1.31
N PRO A 84 -6.52 -10.07 -0.18
CA PRO A 84 -5.50 -9.39 0.63
C PRO A 84 -4.20 -9.12 -0.14
N ALA A 85 -3.80 -10.02 -1.03
CA ALA A 85 -2.57 -9.88 -1.81
C ALA A 85 -2.64 -8.74 -2.84
N LEU A 86 -3.76 -8.65 -3.57
CA LEU A 86 -4.05 -7.54 -4.48
C LEU A 86 -4.23 -6.24 -3.70
N ALA A 87 -4.88 -6.28 -2.53
CA ALA A 87 -4.99 -5.10 -1.67
C ALA A 87 -3.61 -4.59 -1.26
N ALA A 88 -2.69 -5.48 -0.86
CA ALA A 88 -1.31 -5.11 -0.55
C ALA A 88 -0.59 -4.48 -1.75
N PHE A 89 -0.73 -5.09 -2.93
CA PHE A 89 -0.11 -4.63 -4.15
C PHE A 89 -0.62 -3.24 -4.58
N PHE A 90 -1.94 -3.09 -4.76
CA PHE A 90 -2.54 -1.83 -5.20
C PHE A 90 -2.38 -0.72 -4.15
N ASN A 91 -2.39 -1.07 -2.86
CA ASN A 91 -2.09 -0.11 -1.79
C ASN A 91 -0.65 0.41 -1.90
N SER A 92 0.33 -0.48 -2.01
CA SER A 92 1.74 -0.09 -2.21
C SER A 92 1.94 0.80 -3.44
N VAL A 93 1.30 0.48 -4.57
CA VAL A 93 1.33 1.31 -5.78
C VAL A 93 0.77 2.71 -5.50
N SER A 94 -0.37 2.77 -4.82
CA SER A 94 -1.09 4.02 -4.53
C SER A 94 -0.28 4.92 -3.59
N VAL A 95 0.26 4.35 -2.51
CA VAL A 95 1.08 5.07 -1.53
C VAL A 95 2.38 5.56 -2.16
N THR A 96 3.07 4.72 -2.92
CA THR A 96 4.31 5.08 -3.62
C THR A 96 4.07 6.31 -4.52
N ARG A 97 3.02 6.28 -5.33
CA ARG A 97 2.65 7.41 -6.20
C ARG A 97 2.24 8.65 -5.41
N ALA A 98 1.48 8.49 -4.33
CA ALA A 98 1.04 9.62 -3.50
C ALA A 98 2.21 10.31 -2.78
N VAL A 99 3.19 9.53 -2.31
CA VAL A 99 4.42 9.99 -1.69
C VAL A 99 5.30 10.72 -2.69
N GLN A 100 5.58 10.09 -3.83
CA GLN A 100 6.43 10.68 -4.86
C GLN A 100 5.81 11.92 -5.49
N GLY A 101 4.49 11.89 -5.72
CA GLY A 101 3.75 13.05 -6.21
C GLY A 101 3.81 14.22 -5.23
N LEU A 102 3.72 13.96 -3.92
CA LEU A 102 3.92 14.99 -2.90
C LEU A 102 5.34 15.56 -2.97
N VAL A 103 6.38 14.71 -2.87
CA VAL A 103 7.78 15.18 -2.86
C VAL A 103 8.10 15.94 -4.15
N GLY A 104 7.73 15.40 -5.30
CA GLY A 104 7.93 16.07 -6.59
C GLY A 104 7.23 17.42 -6.65
N ALA A 105 5.98 17.51 -6.21
CA ALA A 105 5.25 18.79 -6.19
C ALA A 105 5.82 19.80 -5.17
N GLU A 106 6.39 19.36 -4.05
CA GLU A 106 7.09 20.23 -3.10
C GLU A 106 8.43 20.71 -3.68
N VAL A 107 9.20 19.86 -4.35
CA VAL A 107 10.48 20.24 -4.99
C VAL A 107 10.24 21.22 -6.14
N THR A 108 9.34 20.91 -7.09
CA THR A 108 9.13 21.76 -8.28
C THR A 108 8.63 23.17 -7.95
N ARG A 109 7.92 23.34 -6.83
CA ARG A 109 7.39 24.66 -6.43
C ARG A 109 8.31 25.44 -5.49
N GLY A 110 9.45 24.87 -5.09
CA GLY A 110 10.28 25.42 -4.01
C GLY A 110 9.63 25.36 -2.62
N GLY A 111 8.68 24.44 -2.42
CA GLY A 111 7.90 24.34 -1.19
C GLY A 111 8.74 23.94 0.02
N PHE A 112 9.80 23.15 -0.18
CA PHE A 112 10.75 22.86 0.89
C PHE A 112 11.55 24.10 1.32
N GLU A 113 11.91 24.98 0.40
CA GLU A 113 12.61 26.24 0.70
C GLU A 113 11.67 27.20 1.44
N GLU A 114 10.40 27.29 1.00
CA GLU A 114 9.37 28.07 1.68
C GLU A 114 9.14 27.55 3.11
N LEU A 115 9.05 26.23 3.30
CA LEU A 115 8.89 25.63 4.62
C LEU A 115 10.10 25.86 5.55
N LEU A 116 11.31 25.98 5.01
CA LEU A 116 12.52 26.30 5.76
C LEU A 116 12.68 27.79 6.05
N SER A 117 12.11 28.65 5.19
CA SER A 117 12.01 30.09 5.46
C SER A 117 11.01 30.41 6.59
N ALA A 118 10.05 29.50 6.81
CA ALA A 118 9.13 29.49 7.94
C ALA A 118 9.78 28.86 9.20
N PRO A 119 9.21 29.01 10.42
CA PRO A 119 9.80 28.51 11.67
C PRO A 119 9.62 26.98 11.86
N TYR A 120 9.91 26.20 10.82
CA TYR A 120 9.97 24.74 10.82
C TYR A 120 11.42 24.27 10.75
N THR A 121 11.73 23.25 11.55
CA THR A 121 13.04 22.58 11.48
C THR A 121 12.97 21.41 10.50
N PRO A 122 14.08 21.00 9.87
CA PRO A 122 14.12 19.85 8.95
C PRO A 122 13.49 18.58 9.54
N ARG A 123 13.75 18.31 10.82
CA ARG A 123 13.14 17.18 11.55
C ARG A 123 11.61 17.26 11.60
N ARG A 124 11.03 18.45 11.74
CA ARG A 124 9.57 18.65 11.75
C ARG A 124 8.94 18.46 10.37
N ILE A 125 9.67 18.79 9.32
CA ILE A 125 9.25 18.53 7.94
C ILE A 125 9.29 17.02 7.67
N ALA A 126 10.39 16.35 8.03
CA ALA A 126 10.52 14.90 7.91
C ALA A 126 9.41 14.15 8.65
N THR A 127 9.10 14.52 9.89
CA THR A 127 7.99 13.90 10.64
C THR A 127 6.63 14.18 9.99
N ALA A 128 6.42 15.36 9.43
CA ALA A 128 5.17 15.69 8.76
C ALA A 128 4.95 14.86 7.49
N VAL A 129 6.02 14.67 6.71
CA VAL A 129 6.03 13.86 5.48
C VAL A 129 5.87 12.36 5.79
N LEU A 130 6.52 11.86 6.85
CA LEU A 130 6.30 10.50 7.35
C LEU A 130 4.86 10.29 7.83
N GLY A 131 4.29 11.28 8.52
CA GLY A 131 2.89 11.28 8.95
C GLY A 131 1.91 11.24 7.76
N TYR A 132 2.19 12.01 6.71
CA TYR A 132 1.42 11.97 5.46
C TYR A 132 1.48 10.58 4.81
N MET A 133 2.67 9.98 4.72
CA MET A 133 2.84 8.64 4.15
C MET A 133 2.05 7.58 4.94
N ALA A 134 2.12 7.62 6.28
CA ALA A 134 1.37 6.70 7.13
C ALA A 134 -0.15 6.89 6.99
N ALA A 135 -0.63 8.14 6.93
CA ALA A 135 -2.04 8.45 6.72
C ALA A 135 -2.54 8.01 5.33
N ALA A 136 -1.74 8.21 4.28
CA ALA A 136 -2.06 7.73 2.93
C ALA A 136 -2.11 6.20 2.89
N ALA A 137 -1.14 5.52 3.50
CA ALA A 137 -1.08 4.05 3.55
C ALA A 137 -2.27 3.43 4.28
N THR A 138 -2.66 4.00 5.42
CA THR A 138 -3.83 3.56 6.19
C THR A 138 -5.14 3.88 5.47
N GLY A 139 -5.26 5.05 4.84
CA GLY A 139 -6.45 5.43 4.07
C GLY A 139 -6.71 4.52 2.87
N PHE A 140 -5.68 4.28 2.04
CA PHE A 140 -5.77 3.35 0.92
C PHE A 140 -5.99 1.91 1.38
N TRP A 141 -5.27 1.46 2.42
CA TRP A 141 -5.47 0.15 3.03
C TRP A 141 -6.94 -0.08 3.40
N ALA A 142 -7.54 0.87 4.13
CA ALA A 142 -8.92 0.77 4.56
C ALA A 142 -9.88 0.66 3.37
N ALA A 143 -9.67 1.47 2.32
CA ALA A 143 -10.48 1.41 1.12
C ALA A 143 -10.38 0.06 0.39
N TYR A 144 -9.16 -0.44 0.16
CA TYR A 144 -8.97 -1.71 -0.54
C TYR A 144 -9.49 -2.89 0.27
N MET A 145 -9.22 -2.95 1.59
CA MET A 145 -9.73 -4.01 2.45
C MET A 145 -11.25 -3.96 2.60
N ALA A 146 -11.86 -2.76 2.63
CA ALA A 146 -13.31 -2.64 2.62
C ALA A 146 -13.92 -3.21 1.33
N ILE A 147 -13.31 -2.94 0.16
CA ILE A 147 -13.78 -3.51 -1.11
C ILE A 147 -13.65 -5.04 -1.11
N VAL A 148 -12.53 -5.60 -0.62
CA VAL A 148 -12.36 -7.06 -0.49
C VAL A 148 -13.42 -7.63 0.46
N ALA A 149 -13.60 -7.03 1.63
CA ALA A 149 -14.59 -7.47 2.61
C ALA A 149 -16.02 -7.42 2.05
N LEU A 150 -16.36 -6.37 1.30
CA LEU A 150 -17.64 -6.26 0.60
C LEU A 150 -17.80 -7.35 -0.45
N ALA A 151 -16.79 -7.60 -1.28
CA ALA A 151 -16.83 -8.66 -2.30
C ALA A 151 -17.01 -10.06 -1.66
N THR A 152 -16.25 -10.35 -0.59
CA THR A 152 -16.38 -11.58 0.18
C THR A 152 -17.76 -11.68 0.85
N GLY A 153 -18.24 -10.61 1.47
CA GLY A 153 -19.55 -10.57 2.13
C GLY A 153 -20.71 -10.74 1.16
N LEU A 154 -20.65 -10.11 -0.02
CA LEU A 154 -21.63 -10.29 -1.10
C LEU A 154 -21.65 -11.73 -1.60
N LEU A 155 -20.47 -12.35 -1.77
CA LEU A 155 -20.41 -13.76 -2.17
C LEU A 155 -21.05 -14.65 -1.10
N VAL A 156 -20.66 -14.50 0.18
CA VAL A 156 -21.26 -15.24 1.31
C VAL A 156 -22.76 -15.02 1.44
N ALA A 157 -23.26 -13.82 1.16
CA ALA A 157 -24.69 -13.52 1.25
C ALA A 157 -25.50 -14.12 0.09
N THR A 158 -24.87 -14.28 -1.08
CA THR A 158 -25.53 -14.79 -2.29
C THR A 158 -25.32 -16.28 -2.51
N THR A 159 -24.32 -16.89 -1.86
CA THR A 159 -24.04 -18.32 -1.91
C THR A 159 -24.30 -18.97 -0.56
N SER A 160 -24.55 -20.28 -0.53
CA SER A 160 -24.70 -21.03 0.73
C SER A 160 -23.35 -21.33 1.41
N THR A 161 -22.39 -20.40 1.32
CA THR A 161 -21.02 -20.57 1.82
C THR A 161 -20.92 -20.02 3.24
N ARG A 162 -20.29 -20.77 4.15
CA ARG A 162 -20.00 -20.31 5.52
C ARG A 162 -18.51 -20.09 5.67
N LEU A 163 -18.14 -19.00 6.36
CA LEU A 163 -16.75 -18.66 6.65
C LEU A 163 -16.38 -19.08 8.08
N HIS A 164 -15.21 -19.70 8.20
CA HIS A 164 -14.59 -20.09 9.47
C HIS A 164 -13.17 -19.54 9.50
N LEU A 165 -13.05 -18.22 9.68
CA LEU A 165 -11.75 -17.54 9.70
C LEU A 165 -11.13 -17.66 11.10
N ASP A 166 -9.90 -18.17 11.18
CA ASP A 166 -9.14 -18.15 12.42
C ASP A 166 -8.53 -16.75 12.67
N ALA A 167 -8.09 -16.52 13.91
CA ALA A 167 -7.47 -15.25 14.29
C ALA A 167 -6.15 -15.00 13.53
N GLY A 168 -5.41 -16.05 13.18
CA GLY A 168 -4.14 -15.95 12.47
C GLY A 168 -4.30 -15.44 11.03
N TYR A 169 -5.30 -15.95 10.32
CA TYR A 169 -5.68 -15.53 8.97
C TYR A 169 -6.26 -14.12 8.99
N THR A 170 -7.10 -13.80 9.98
CA THR A 170 -7.66 -12.44 10.13
C THR A 170 -6.54 -11.43 10.37
N ALA A 171 -5.58 -11.75 11.26
CA ALA A 171 -4.41 -10.93 11.50
C ALA A 171 -3.53 -10.79 10.25
N LEU A 172 -3.26 -11.91 9.54
CA LEU A 172 -2.48 -11.89 8.30
C LEU A 172 -3.13 -11.00 7.24
N SER A 173 -4.40 -11.22 6.95
CA SER A 173 -5.14 -10.55 5.87
C SER A 173 -5.29 -9.05 6.13
N LEU A 174 -5.36 -8.61 7.39
CA LEU A 174 -5.44 -7.19 7.74
C LEU A 174 -4.06 -6.53 7.87
N LEU A 175 -3.14 -7.14 8.61
CA LEU A 175 -1.87 -6.51 8.98
C LEU A 175 -0.83 -6.58 7.87
N LEU A 176 -0.74 -7.70 7.15
CA LEU A 176 0.30 -7.84 6.13
C LEU A 176 0.15 -6.78 5.02
N PRO A 177 -1.04 -6.55 4.43
CA PRO A 177 -1.21 -5.48 3.43
C PRO A 177 -0.89 -4.09 3.94
N LEU A 178 -1.18 -3.79 5.21
CA LEU A 178 -0.85 -2.51 5.82
C LEU A 178 0.66 -2.34 6.00
N LEU A 179 1.34 -3.36 6.54
CA LEU A 179 2.79 -3.36 6.71
C LEU A 179 3.50 -3.14 5.38
N ILE A 180 3.08 -3.85 4.33
CA ILE A 180 3.65 -3.72 2.99
C ILE A 180 3.50 -2.30 2.45
N ALA A 181 2.33 -1.69 2.63
CA ALA A 181 2.08 -0.34 2.16
C ALA A 181 2.94 0.69 2.91
N LEU A 182 3.11 0.53 4.23
CA LEU A 182 4.02 1.35 5.03
C LEU A 182 5.47 1.18 4.59
N THR A 183 5.91 -0.05 4.33
CA THR A 183 7.27 -0.33 3.84
C THR A 183 7.50 0.29 2.47
N SER A 184 6.59 0.06 1.51
CA SER A 184 6.69 0.65 0.17
C SER A 184 6.66 2.18 0.22
N GLY A 185 5.81 2.78 1.04
CA GLY A 185 5.78 4.23 1.23
C GLY A 185 7.07 4.78 1.86
N SER A 186 7.63 4.08 2.84
CA SER A 186 8.91 4.47 3.47
C SER A 186 10.10 4.35 2.51
N LEU A 187 10.15 3.31 1.68
CA LEU A 187 11.15 3.16 0.63
C LEU A 187 10.98 4.22 -0.45
N ALA A 188 9.74 4.53 -0.84
CA ALA A 188 9.46 5.61 -1.78
C ALA A 188 9.97 6.96 -1.25
N LEU A 189 9.71 7.26 0.02
CA LEU A 189 10.27 8.46 0.68
C LEU A 189 11.79 8.45 0.69
N LEU A 190 12.39 7.34 1.10
CA LEU A 190 13.85 7.20 1.16
C LEU A 190 14.48 7.46 -0.21
N VAL A 191 13.95 6.85 -1.27
CA VAL A 191 14.47 7.03 -2.63
C VAL A 191 14.22 8.44 -3.15
N SER A 192 13.03 9.00 -2.92
CA SER A 192 12.71 10.35 -3.38
C SER A 192 13.50 11.45 -2.68
N LEU A 193 13.86 11.27 -1.42
CA LEU A 193 14.56 12.29 -0.63
C LEU A 193 16.08 12.14 -0.68
N LEU A 194 16.61 10.92 -0.69
CA LEU A 194 18.07 10.69 -0.64
C LEU A 194 18.68 10.37 -2.00
N PHE A 195 17.87 9.93 -2.97
CA PHE A 195 18.34 9.56 -4.31
C PHE A 195 17.47 10.16 -5.41
N PRO A 196 17.28 11.51 -5.44
CA PRO A 196 16.37 12.16 -6.38
C PRO A 196 16.70 11.84 -7.85
N ARG A 197 17.98 11.66 -8.19
CA ARG A 197 18.41 11.23 -9.53
C ARG A 197 17.80 9.88 -9.97
N LEU A 198 17.64 8.91 -9.05
CA LEU A 198 16.99 7.62 -9.36
C LEU A 198 15.49 7.76 -9.64
N THR A 199 14.89 8.88 -9.23
CA THR A 199 13.49 9.24 -9.51
C THR A 199 13.33 10.13 -10.75
N GLN A 200 14.41 10.62 -11.34
CA GLN A 200 14.37 11.44 -12.57
C GLN A 200 14.70 10.64 -13.84
N ILE A 201 15.43 9.51 -13.73
CA ILE A 201 15.86 8.68 -14.88
C ILE A 201 14.68 8.23 -15.77
N GLY A 202 13.49 7.99 -15.21
CA GLY A 202 12.30 7.64 -15.98
C GLY A 202 11.54 8.84 -16.57
N GLY A 203 11.70 10.03 -15.98
CA GLY A 203 11.09 11.27 -16.46
C GLY A 203 11.72 11.79 -17.76
N ALA A 204 13.04 11.65 -17.91
CA ALA A 204 13.77 12.03 -19.12
C ALA A 204 13.46 11.14 -20.35
N ALA A 205 12.95 9.93 -20.12
CA ALA A 205 12.65 8.96 -21.17
C ALA A 205 11.18 8.98 -21.66
N GLY A 206 10.34 9.92 -21.17
CA GLY A 206 8.92 9.99 -21.56
C GLY A 206 8.07 8.79 -21.12
N LEU A 207 8.64 7.85 -20.37
CA LEU A 207 7.94 6.70 -19.81
C LEU A 207 7.19 7.16 -18.56
N SER A 208 5.93 7.52 -18.73
CA SER A 208 4.99 7.85 -17.64
C SER A 208 4.83 6.65 -16.68
N GLY A 209 5.80 6.44 -15.78
CA GLY A 209 5.77 5.38 -14.77
C GLY A 209 7.07 4.59 -14.57
N GLY A 210 8.10 4.79 -15.40
CA GLY A 210 9.31 3.96 -15.42
C GLY A 210 10.50 4.48 -14.60
N ASN A 211 10.32 4.76 -13.31
CA ASN A 211 11.45 5.10 -12.44
C ASN A 211 12.00 3.84 -11.74
N LEU A 212 13.33 3.66 -11.75
CA LEU A 212 14.01 2.61 -10.96
C LEU A 212 13.63 2.67 -9.47
N GLY A 213 13.42 3.88 -8.94
CA GLY A 213 12.89 4.08 -7.59
C GLY A 213 11.49 3.49 -7.36
N ASN A 214 10.62 3.46 -8.38
CA ASN A 214 9.31 2.83 -8.29
C ASN A 214 9.45 1.32 -8.15
N VAL A 215 10.34 0.73 -8.95
CA VAL A 215 10.57 -0.73 -8.92
C VAL A 215 11.02 -1.15 -7.54
N ILE A 216 12.00 -0.46 -6.96
CA ILE A 216 12.53 -0.76 -5.61
C ILE A 216 11.44 -0.60 -4.55
N ALA A 217 10.66 0.48 -4.58
CA ALA A 217 9.58 0.72 -3.62
C ALA A 217 8.44 -0.30 -3.75
N MET A 218 8.23 -0.88 -4.94
CA MET A 218 7.19 -1.87 -5.21
C MET A 218 7.62 -3.33 -4.96
N LEU A 219 8.91 -3.60 -4.75
CA LEU A 219 9.40 -4.96 -4.46
C LEU A 219 8.69 -5.64 -3.28
N PRO A 220 8.43 -4.98 -2.14
CA PRO A 220 7.68 -5.60 -1.04
C PRO A 220 6.28 -6.05 -1.46
N ALA A 221 5.60 -5.28 -2.32
CA ALA A 221 4.28 -5.63 -2.83
C ALA A 221 4.32 -6.84 -3.77
N ILE A 222 5.29 -6.89 -4.68
CA ILE A 222 5.48 -8.06 -5.55
C ILE A 222 5.79 -9.30 -4.71
N GLY A 223 6.72 -9.18 -3.74
CA GLY A 223 7.07 -10.26 -2.82
C GLY A 223 5.86 -10.77 -2.03
N SER A 224 4.93 -9.88 -1.66
CA SER A 224 3.72 -10.26 -0.94
C SER A 224 2.71 -11.06 -1.77
N LEU A 225 2.60 -10.76 -3.07
CA LEU A 225 1.77 -11.55 -3.99
C LEU A 225 2.28 -12.99 -4.04
N PHE A 226 3.60 -13.17 -4.16
CA PHE A 226 4.21 -14.50 -4.11
C PHE A 226 4.05 -15.16 -2.74
N ALA A 227 4.28 -14.42 -1.65
CA ALA A 227 4.16 -14.92 -0.29
C ALA A 227 2.74 -15.41 0.03
N LEU A 228 1.71 -14.68 -0.37
CA LEU A 228 0.32 -15.08 -0.14
C LEU A 228 -0.11 -16.20 -1.11
N THR A 229 0.22 -16.10 -2.40
CA THR A 229 -0.21 -17.08 -3.40
C THR A 229 0.43 -18.45 -3.18
N TYR A 230 1.73 -18.48 -2.85
CA TYR A 230 2.47 -19.73 -2.71
C TYR A 230 2.76 -20.09 -1.25
N GLY A 231 2.96 -19.11 -0.37
CA GLY A 231 3.28 -19.36 1.03
C GLY A 231 2.07 -19.71 1.89
N LEU A 232 0.89 -19.12 1.65
CA LEU A 232 -0.28 -19.33 2.50
C LEU A 232 -0.74 -20.81 2.57
N PRO A 233 -0.84 -21.56 1.44
CA PRO A 233 -1.25 -22.96 1.49
C PRO A 233 -0.27 -23.86 2.27
N HIS A 234 1.03 -23.54 2.22
CA HIS A 234 2.10 -24.40 2.74
C HIS A 234 2.53 -24.05 4.18
N LEU A 235 2.72 -22.76 4.47
CA LEU A 235 3.23 -22.28 5.76
C LEU A 235 2.12 -22.02 6.78
N GLY A 236 0.89 -21.77 6.30
CA GLY A 236 -0.22 -21.32 7.12
C GLY A 236 -0.11 -19.84 7.52
N ALA A 237 -1.22 -19.26 7.99
CA ALA A 237 -1.33 -17.82 8.13
C ALA A 237 -0.38 -17.19 9.15
N THR A 238 -0.25 -17.78 10.34
CA THR A 238 0.57 -17.22 11.43
C THR A 238 2.07 -17.20 11.08
N ARG A 239 2.59 -18.31 10.53
CA ARG A 239 4.01 -18.39 10.14
C ARG A 239 4.33 -17.44 9.01
N LEU A 240 3.42 -17.32 8.03
CA LEU A 240 3.57 -16.39 6.93
C LEU A 240 3.58 -14.93 7.42
N LEU A 241 2.69 -14.58 8.36
CA LEU A 241 2.65 -13.24 8.96
C LEU A 241 3.96 -12.93 9.70
N LEU A 242 4.46 -13.86 10.50
CA LEU A 242 5.71 -13.66 11.25
C LEU A 242 6.91 -13.50 10.29
N ALA A 243 7.01 -14.33 9.26
CA ALA A 243 8.12 -14.26 8.31
C ALA A 243 8.02 -13.04 7.39
N ALA A 244 6.97 -12.96 6.57
CA ALA A 244 6.81 -11.90 5.59
C ALA A 244 6.54 -10.54 6.26
N GLY A 245 5.68 -10.52 7.28
CA GLY A 245 5.40 -9.31 8.06
C GLY A 245 6.61 -8.85 8.88
N GLY A 246 7.38 -9.77 9.45
CA GLY A 246 8.62 -9.46 10.18
C GLY A 246 9.67 -8.81 9.28
N ILE A 247 9.95 -9.41 8.11
CA ILE A 247 10.88 -8.83 7.12
C ILE A 247 10.39 -7.45 6.67
N THR A 248 9.10 -7.33 6.35
CA THR A 248 8.49 -6.08 5.89
C THR A 248 8.59 -4.98 6.95
N PHE A 249 8.34 -5.31 8.21
CA PHE A 249 8.47 -4.40 9.35
C PHE A 249 9.92 -3.93 9.54
N LEU A 250 10.90 -4.84 9.49
CA LEU A 250 12.31 -4.48 9.61
C LEU A 250 12.75 -3.50 8.52
N ILE A 251 12.33 -3.73 7.27
CA ILE A 251 12.64 -2.82 6.15
C ILE A 251 11.99 -1.45 6.37
N ALA A 252 10.73 -1.40 6.84
CA ALA A 252 10.06 -0.14 7.14
C ALA A 252 10.80 0.66 8.23
N VAL A 253 11.12 0.00 9.35
CA VAL A 253 11.83 0.64 10.47
C VAL A 253 13.19 1.15 10.04
N ALA A 254 13.97 0.35 9.31
CA ALA A 254 15.27 0.76 8.79
C ALA A 254 15.13 1.97 7.84
N SER A 255 14.17 1.93 6.92
CA SER A 255 13.94 3.02 5.96
C SER A 255 13.52 4.31 6.64
N VAL A 256 12.59 4.24 7.60
CA VAL A 256 12.15 5.39 8.40
C VAL A 256 13.29 5.95 9.25
N ALA A 257 14.11 5.10 9.88
CA ALA A 257 15.25 5.52 10.67
C ALA A 257 16.29 6.26 9.82
N VAL A 258 16.58 5.75 8.61
CA VAL A 258 17.50 6.39 7.66
C VAL A 258 16.93 7.73 7.20
N VAL A 259 15.65 7.82 6.84
CA VAL A 259 15.00 9.09 6.48
C VAL A 259 15.07 10.08 7.64
N ALA A 260 14.74 9.66 8.87
CA ALA A 260 14.76 10.55 10.03
C ALA A 260 16.16 11.04 10.41
N ALA A 261 17.20 10.22 10.20
CA ALA A 261 18.58 10.54 10.53
C ALA A 261 19.29 11.36 9.44
N CYS A 262 19.05 11.05 8.16
CA CYS A 262 19.80 11.58 7.03
C CYS A 262 19.06 12.64 6.23
N PHE A 263 17.83 13.01 6.60
CA PHE A 263 17.08 14.06 5.89
C PHE A 263 17.81 15.41 5.98
N SER A 264 18.46 15.79 4.87
CA SER A 264 18.88 17.16 4.61
C SER A 264 17.99 17.73 3.50
N PRO A 265 17.26 18.82 3.75
CA PRO A 265 16.43 19.41 2.69
C PRO A 265 17.29 19.93 1.53
N GLU A 266 18.54 20.34 1.79
CA GLU A 266 19.49 20.80 0.79
C GLU A 266 19.79 19.71 -0.26
N THR A 267 19.85 18.44 0.16
CA THR A 267 20.08 17.32 -0.78
C THR A 267 18.91 17.05 -1.73
N ALA A 268 17.71 17.56 -1.42
CA ALA A 268 16.55 17.51 -2.32
C ALA A 268 16.48 18.72 -3.26
N LEU A 269 17.31 19.75 -3.04
CA LEU A 269 17.37 20.99 -3.83
C LEU A 269 18.55 20.99 -4.82
N ASP A 270 19.63 20.27 -4.53
CA ASP A 270 20.81 20.09 -5.40
C ASP A 270 20.58 19.16 -6.62
N SER A 271 19.32 18.86 -6.97
CA SER A 271 18.93 17.89 -8.00
C SER A 271 18.20 18.50 -9.18
#